data_AF-A0A2V2SCT5-F1
#
_entry.id   AF-A0A2V2SCT5-F1
#
_cell.length_a   1.000
_cell.length_b   1.000
_cell.length_c   1.000
_cell.angle_alpha   90.00
_cell.angle_beta   90.00
_cell.angle_gamma   90.00
#
_symmetry.space_group_name_H-M   'P 1'
#
loop_
_entity.id
_entity.type
_entity.pdbx_description
1 polymer ?
#
loop_
_entity_poly.entity_id
_entity_poly.type
_entity_poly.pdbx_seq_one_letter_code
_entity_poly.pdbx_strand_id
1 'polypeptide(L)'
;MEENFEDRKIEGKKMNEQIETRIARINTNSCKFVKFVSFIFLSSIFLSFFFLPLLAQGVIMDFKQLRVEFTNSAEATNKATWAESLTITSEGLGWDGESAGVRSGWIETRPLAVGTSWRAPGTVSVRVAVQPAAREITSANGQKSTPDAGDAYVRYSPDKQHWSSWQALQRSQPTNRDDKSARCYEAKVSVPERDRAEYGRLLSEYSTLDVPWKSDEEAAVHWILERDPEFFSKQIPFMGYVEFLFEGSFYGGQRVRSFKAEVWAGMSGLHAIPRDQGVYTNRDSPWRFEGTGK
;
A
#
# COMPACT_ATOMS: atom_id res chain seq x y z
N MET A 1 -41.57 -36.32 73.94
CA MET A 1 -41.48 -35.35 72.82
C MET A 1 -40.57 -35.96 71.77
N GLU A 2 -40.98 -37.11 71.22
CA GLU A 2 -40.12 -38.01 70.44
C GLU A 2 -40.95 -38.79 69.40
N GLU A 3 -42.02 -38.15 68.89
CA GLU A 3 -43.00 -38.75 67.98
C GLU A 3 -43.12 -37.95 66.66
N ASN A 4 -42.12 -37.11 66.35
CA ASN A 4 -42.21 -36.12 65.28
C ASN A 4 -41.03 -36.16 64.27
N PHE A 5 -40.27 -37.26 64.28
CA PHE A 5 -39.08 -37.45 63.43
C PHE A 5 -39.21 -38.61 62.42
N GLU A 6 -40.05 -39.62 62.71
CA GLU A 6 -40.31 -40.74 61.79
C GLU A 6 -41.24 -40.33 60.63
N ASP A 7 -42.28 -39.52 60.91
CA ASP A 7 -43.26 -39.11 59.88
C ASP A 7 -42.66 -38.24 58.76
N ARG A 8 -41.67 -37.39 59.08
CA ARG A 8 -41.00 -36.54 58.07
C ARG A 8 -40.09 -37.33 57.13
N LYS A 9 -39.66 -38.54 57.51
CA LYS A 9 -38.79 -39.38 56.68
C LYS A 9 -39.60 -40.16 55.63
N ILE A 10 -40.87 -40.45 55.94
CA ILE A 10 -41.79 -41.18 55.05
C ILE A 10 -42.33 -40.26 53.94
N GLU A 11 -42.60 -38.98 54.23
CA GLU A 11 -43.03 -38.00 53.22
C GLU A 11 -41.93 -37.69 52.18
N GLY A 12 -40.67 -37.55 52.62
CA GLY A 12 -39.54 -37.28 51.71
C GLY A 12 -39.31 -38.38 50.68
N LYS A 13 -39.55 -39.65 51.03
CA LYS A 13 -39.35 -40.79 50.13
C LYS A 13 -40.46 -40.88 49.07
N LYS A 14 -41.72 -40.59 49.44
CA LYS A 14 -42.85 -40.56 48.51
C LYS A 14 -42.74 -39.41 47.49
N MET A 15 -42.17 -38.27 47.88
CA MET A 15 -41.99 -37.14 46.98
C MET A 15 -40.91 -37.41 45.91
N ASN A 16 -39.86 -38.15 46.25
CA ASN A 16 -38.79 -38.49 45.30
C ASN A 16 -39.25 -39.52 44.24
N GLU A 17 -40.02 -40.54 44.63
CA GLU A 17 -40.58 -41.51 43.68
C GLU A 17 -41.57 -40.89 42.69
N GLN A 18 -42.35 -39.88 43.11
CA GLN A 18 -43.25 -39.15 42.20
C GLN A 18 -42.50 -38.26 41.18
N ILE A 19 -41.34 -37.72 41.55
CA ILE A 19 -40.52 -36.91 40.65
C ILE A 19 -39.83 -37.79 39.60
N GLU A 20 -39.25 -38.92 39.99
CA GLU A 20 -38.61 -39.84 39.06
C GLU A 20 -39.61 -40.45 38.06
N THR A 21 -40.83 -40.75 38.50
CA THR A 21 -41.90 -41.26 37.63
C THR A 21 -42.38 -40.21 36.62
N ARG A 22 -42.33 -38.91 36.96
CA ARG A 22 -42.67 -37.81 36.04
C ARG A 22 -41.57 -37.53 35.01
N ILE A 23 -40.30 -37.66 35.39
CA ILE A 23 -39.16 -37.46 34.48
C ILE A 23 -39.10 -38.58 33.43
N ALA A 24 -39.41 -39.83 33.80
CA ALA A 24 -39.44 -40.96 32.86
C ALA A 24 -40.57 -40.85 31.79
N ARG A 25 -41.70 -40.20 32.11
CA ARG A 25 -42.81 -39.97 31.15
C ARG A 25 -42.55 -38.84 30.16
N ILE A 26 -41.74 -37.83 30.50
CA ILE A 26 -41.41 -36.74 29.58
C ILE A 26 -40.44 -37.23 28.49
N ASN A 27 -39.55 -38.18 28.82
CA ASN A 27 -38.52 -38.66 27.89
C ASN A 27 -39.03 -39.63 26.81
N THR A 28 -40.20 -40.24 27.01
CA THR A 28 -40.77 -41.22 26.06
C THR A 28 -41.66 -40.61 24.99
N ASN A 29 -42.22 -39.42 25.21
CA ASN A 29 -43.05 -38.72 24.21
C ASN A 29 -42.23 -37.84 23.25
N SER A 30 -41.05 -37.37 23.65
CA SER A 30 -40.16 -36.55 22.82
C SER A 30 -39.45 -37.34 21.71
N CYS A 31 -39.34 -38.66 21.85
CA CYS A 31 -38.57 -39.50 20.92
C CYS A 31 -39.38 -39.99 19.70
N LYS A 32 -40.71 -39.85 19.70
CA LYS A 32 -41.58 -40.23 18.57
C LYS A 32 -41.92 -39.07 17.64
N PHE A 33 -41.82 -37.81 18.10
CA PHE A 33 -42.14 -36.64 17.28
C PHE A 33 -40.97 -36.19 16.37
N VAL A 34 -39.72 -36.50 16.73
CA VAL A 34 -38.53 -36.12 15.95
C VAL A 34 -38.32 -37.00 14.71
N LYS A 35 -38.88 -38.22 14.67
CA LYS A 35 -38.67 -39.15 13.55
C LYS A 35 -39.59 -38.95 12.34
N PHE A 36 -40.64 -38.12 12.45
CA PHE A 36 -41.60 -37.94 11.34
C PHE A 36 -41.36 -36.68 10.50
N VAL A 37 -40.51 -35.75 10.95
CA VAL A 37 -40.22 -34.49 10.21
C VAL A 37 -38.93 -34.58 9.38
N SER A 38 -38.05 -35.54 9.67
CA SER A 38 -36.77 -35.69 8.94
C SER A 38 -36.88 -36.33 7.54
N PHE A 39 -38.06 -36.76 7.08
CA PHE A 39 -38.18 -37.49 5.81
C PHE A 39 -38.76 -36.69 4.63
N ILE A 40 -39.18 -35.44 4.82
CA ILE A 40 -39.78 -34.61 3.74
C ILE A 40 -38.92 -33.39 3.36
N PHE A 41 -37.83 -33.10 4.08
CA PHE A 41 -36.91 -31.99 3.75
C PHE A 41 -35.57 -32.40 3.14
N LEU A 42 -35.46 -33.61 2.58
CA LEU A 42 -34.21 -34.11 1.98
C LEU A 42 -34.18 -34.12 0.44
N SER A 43 -35.23 -33.66 -0.25
CA SER A 43 -35.22 -33.59 -1.73
C SER A 43 -35.12 -32.17 -2.32
N SER A 44 -34.90 -31.14 -1.50
CA SER A 44 -34.78 -29.75 -1.99
C SER A 44 -33.47 -29.05 -1.61
N ILE A 45 -32.52 -29.76 -0.99
CA ILE A 45 -31.17 -29.27 -0.70
C ILE A 45 -30.17 -30.08 -1.54
N PHE A 46 -30.38 -30.16 -2.86
CA PHE A 46 -29.41 -30.75 -3.78
C PHE A 46 -29.21 -29.95 -5.07
N LEU A 47 -29.84 -28.78 -5.20
CA LEU A 47 -29.78 -27.97 -6.42
C LEU A 47 -29.69 -26.46 -6.14
N SER A 48 -28.85 -26.09 -5.17
CA SER A 48 -28.47 -24.68 -4.93
C SER A 48 -27.03 -24.52 -4.43
N PHE A 49 -26.14 -25.46 -4.76
CA PHE A 49 -24.72 -25.11 -4.95
C PHE A 49 -24.59 -24.50 -6.35
N PHE A 50 -25.28 -23.38 -6.57
CA PHE A 50 -24.84 -22.43 -7.57
C PHE A 50 -23.44 -22.00 -7.13
N PHE A 51 -22.47 -22.21 -8.02
CA PHE A 51 -21.12 -21.66 -7.94
C PHE A 51 -21.20 -20.14 -7.65
N LEU A 52 -21.26 -19.76 -6.38
CA LEU A 52 -20.88 -18.42 -5.97
C LEU A 52 -19.36 -18.45 -5.98
N PRO A 53 -18.67 -17.81 -6.95
CA PRO A 53 -17.24 -17.64 -6.85
C PRO A 53 -16.97 -16.95 -5.52
N LEU A 54 -16.20 -17.61 -4.64
CA LEU A 54 -15.75 -17.02 -3.39
C LEU A 54 -14.94 -15.77 -3.76
N LEU A 55 -15.54 -14.59 -3.60
CA LEU A 55 -14.82 -13.33 -3.73
C LEU A 55 -14.02 -13.15 -2.44
N ALA A 56 -12.70 -13.32 -2.53
CA ALA A 56 -11.80 -13.15 -1.40
C ALA A 56 -11.68 -11.66 -1.04
N GLN A 57 -12.01 -11.31 0.22
CA GLN A 57 -11.68 -10.01 0.80
C GLN A 57 -10.24 -10.07 1.34
N GLY A 58 -9.31 -9.42 0.63
CA GLY A 58 -7.92 -9.26 1.07
C GLY A 58 -7.56 -7.78 1.13
N VAL A 59 -6.73 -7.42 2.09
CA VAL A 59 -6.01 -6.14 2.09
C VAL A 59 -4.55 -6.43 1.75
N ILE A 60 -4.06 -5.82 0.68
CA ILE A 60 -2.65 -5.84 0.30
C ILE A 60 -2.03 -4.56 0.83
N MET A 61 -1.09 -4.71 1.77
CA MET A 61 -0.26 -3.61 2.25
C MET A 61 1.07 -3.67 1.49
N ASP A 62 1.45 -2.58 0.84
CA ASP A 62 2.76 -2.45 0.19
C ASP A 62 3.56 -1.36 0.91
N PHE A 63 4.83 -1.66 1.16
CA PHE A 63 5.81 -0.73 1.70
C PHE A 63 7.06 -0.81 0.85
N LYS A 64 7.45 0.32 0.27
CA LYS A 64 8.68 0.46 -0.50
C LYS A 64 9.56 1.53 0.13
N GLN A 65 10.86 1.30 0.06
CA GLN A 65 11.85 2.25 0.50
C GLN A 65 12.94 2.38 -0.56
N LEU A 66 13.26 3.61 -0.93
CA LEU A 66 14.45 3.96 -1.69
C LEU A 66 15.38 4.75 -0.78
N ARG A 67 16.63 4.31 -0.68
CA ARG A 67 17.67 5.00 0.09
C ARG A 67 18.90 5.18 -0.79
N VAL A 68 19.31 6.44 -0.94
CA VAL A 68 20.50 6.87 -1.67
C VAL A 68 21.53 7.30 -0.65
N GLU A 69 22.67 6.61 -0.61
CA GLU A 69 23.81 6.95 0.25
C GLU A 69 24.86 7.69 -0.55
N PHE A 70 24.92 9.01 -0.40
CA PHE A 70 25.88 9.86 -1.12
C PHE A 70 27.30 9.76 -0.60
N THR A 71 27.54 9.03 0.48
CA THR A 71 28.91 8.66 0.90
C THR A 71 29.47 7.49 0.08
N ASN A 72 28.63 6.84 -0.74
CA ASN A 72 28.99 5.74 -1.64
C ASN A 72 28.63 6.08 -3.09
N SER A 73 29.60 6.60 -3.85
CA SER A 73 29.38 7.09 -5.23
C SER A 73 28.78 6.03 -6.18
N ALA A 74 29.26 4.78 -6.10
CA ALA A 74 28.79 3.70 -6.96
C ALA A 74 27.32 3.37 -6.70
N GLU A 75 26.91 3.33 -5.44
CA GLU A 75 25.52 3.10 -5.06
C GLU A 75 24.63 4.29 -5.42
N ALA A 76 25.08 5.51 -5.13
CA ALA A 76 24.33 6.73 -5.39
C ALA A 76 24.01 6.90 -6.87
N THR A 77 24.98 6.68 -7.76
CA THR A 77 24.82 6.82 -9.22
C THR A 77 23.81 5.81 -9.80
N ASN A 78 23.67 4.64 -9.17
CA ASN A 78 22.67 3.64 -9.56
C ASN A 78 21.25 4.01 -9.13
N LYS A 79 21.09 4.90 -8.14
CA LYS A 79 19.81 5.20 -7.50
C LYS A 79 19.33 6.63 -7.69
N ALA A 80 20.19 7.56 -8.11
CA ALA A 80 19.86 8.94 -8.32
C ALA A 80 20.83 9.62 -9.31
N THR A 81 20.37 10.74 -9.86
CA THR A 81 21.15 11.75 -10.56
C THR A 81 21.06 13.07 -9.77
N TRP A 82 21.96 14.00 -10.04
CA TRP A 82 21.99 15.29 -9.36
C TRP A 82 22.60 16.36 -10.27
N ALA A 83 22.47 17.62 -9.85
CA ALA A 83 23.02 18.76 -10.58
C ALA A 83 24.54 18.64 -10.79
N GLU A 84 25.01 18.92 -12.01
CA GLU A 84 26.44 18.87 -12.40
C GLU A 84 27.35 19.79 -11.55
N SER A 85 26.76 20.80 -10.92
CA SER A 85 27.42 21.72 -10.01
C SER A 85 27.81 21.09 -8.67
N LEU A 86 27.39 19.85 -8.41
CA LEU A 86 27.63 19.09 -7.19
C LEU A 86 28.49 17.85 -7.46
N THR A 87 29.24 17.44 -6.46
CA THR A 87 30.16 16.29 -6.53
C THR A 87 30.01 15.42 -5.28
N ILE A 88 30.04 14.11 -5.49
CA ILE A 88 30.08 13.13 -4.40
C ILE A 88 31.52 12.96 -3.89
N THR A 89 31.66 12.98 -2.57
CA THR A 89 32.86 12.53 -1.86
C THR A 89 32.48 11.53 -0.78
N SER A 90 33.45 10.99 -0.03
CA SER A 90 33.19 10.15 1.14
C SER A 90 32.36 10.87 2.24
N GLU A 91 32.25 12.19 2.17
CA GLU A 91 31.50 13.00 3.14
C GLU A 91 30.05 13.29 2.69
N GLY A 92 29.70 12.97 1.44
CA GLY A 92 28.38 13.16 0.85
C GLY A 92 28.40 13.98 -0.44
N LEU A 93 27.21 14.28 -0.96
CA LEU A 93 26.95 15.11 -2.14
C LEU A 93 26.95 16.59 -1.76
N GLY A 94 27.74 17.40 -2.45
CA GLY A 94 27.80 18.84 -2.25
C GLY A 94 28.93 19.45 -3.07
N TRP A 95 29.49 20.57 -2.62
CA TRP A 95 30.66 21.17 -3.27
C TRP A 95 31.60 21.77 -2.23
N ASP A 96 32.88 21.77 -2.56
CA ASP A 96 33.93 22.31 -1.70
C ASP A 96 34.08 23.81 -2.00
N GLY A 97 33.57 24.62 -1.09
CA GLY A 97 33.67 26.07 -1.16
C GLY A 97 33.42 26.72 0.19
N GLU A 98 33.47 28.04 0.20
CA GLU A 98 33.26 28.82 1.41
C GLU A 98 31.87 28.57 2.00
N SER A 99 31.76 28.55 3.34
CA SER A 99 30.52 28.18 4.04
C SER A 99 29.33 29.10 3.73
N ALA A 100 29.58 30.37 3.38
CA ALA A 100 28.55 31.31 2.96
C ALA A 100 28.26 31.28 1.46
N GLY A 101 29.10 30.58 0.68
CA GLY A 101 28.88 30.36 -0.74
C GLY A 101 27.70 29.42 -0.97
N VAL A 102 26.92 29.67 -2.02
CA VAL A 102 25.73 28.89 -2.37
C VAL A 102 25.75 28.48 -3.84
N ARG A 103 25.28 27.25 -4.12
CA ARG A 103 24.93 26.79 -5.46
C ARG A 103 23.51 26.27 -5.46
N SER A 104 22.72 26.64 -6.47
CA SER A 104 21.47 25.93 -6.73
C SER A 104 21.79 24.52 -7.20
N GLY A 105 21.02 23.54 -6.72
CA GLY A 105 21.19 22.16 -7.11
C GLY A 105 19.92 21.35 -6.89
N TRP A 106 19.95 20.13 -7.41
CA TRP A 106 18.85 19.20 -7.32
C TRP A 106 19.36 17.76 -7.21
N ILE A 107 18.50 16.88 -6.72
CA ILE A 107 18.68 15.43 -6.61
C ILE A 107 17.41 14.78 -7.16
N GLU A 108 17.54 13.93 -8.18
CA GLU A 108 16.43 13.19 -8.78
C GLU A 108 16.69 11.69 -8.62
N THR A 109 15.74 10.96 -8.03
CA THR A 109 15.88 9.52 -7.81
C THR A 109 15.61 8.73 -9.09
N ARG A 110 16.08 7.49 -9.19
CA ARG A 110 15.52 6.55 -10.19
C ARG A 110 14.07 6.18 -9.85
N PRO A 111 13.24 5.86 -10.86
CA PRO A 111 11.87 5.40 -10.65
C PRO A 111 11.77 4.18 -9.71
N LEU A 112 10.85 4.24 -8.76
CA LEU A 112 10.53 3.18 -7.82
C LEU A 112 9.18 2.56 -8.17
N ALA A 113 9.15 1.25 -8.45
CA ALA A 113 7.91 0.51 -8.71
C ALA A 113 7.06 0.35 -7.44
N VAL A 114 5.76 0.62 -7.54
CA VAL A 114 4.78 0.55 -6.44
C VAL A 114 3.64 -0.39 -6.77
N GLY A 115 3.08 -1.06 -5.77
CA GLY A 115 2.03 -2.06 -5.97
C GLY A 115 2.57 -3.39 -6.48
N THR A 116 1.65 -4.25 -6.92
CA THR A 116 1.98 -5.50 -7.61
C THR A 116 1.77 -5.34 -9.11
N SER A 117 2.33 -6.24 -9.91
CA SER A 117 2.12 -6.23 -11.36
C SER A 117 0.66 -6.39 -11.77
N TRP A 118 -0.15 -7.08 -10.97
CA TRP A 118 -1.56 -7.28 -11.29
C TRP A 118 -2.51 -6.28 -10.62
N ARG A 119 -2.03 -5.51 -9.64
CA ARG A 119 -2.86 -4.56 -8.89
C ARG A 119 -2.06 -3.34 -8.46
N ALA A 120 -2.35 -2.22 -9.10
CA ALA A 120 -1.74 -0.96 -8.76
C ALA A 120 -2.52 -0.25 -7.63
N PRO A 121 -1.83 0.47 -6.74
CA PRO A 121 -2.51 1.30 -5.76
C PRO A 121 -3.12 2.52 -6.45
N GLY A 122 -4.38 2.84 -6.16
CA GLY A 122 -5.00 4.09 -6.64
C GLY A 122 -4.57 5.34 -5.87
N THR A 123 -3.77 5.17 -4.80
CA THR A 123 -3.28 6.23 -3.93
C THR A 123 -2.10 5.70 -3.11
N VAL A 124 -1.12 6.55 -2.84
CA VAL A 124 -0.03 6.26 -1.89
C VAL A 124 0.14 7.40 -0.90
N SER A 125 0.71 7.09 0.25
CA SER A 125 1.36 8.08 1.11
C SER A 125 2.86 8.01 0.88
N VAL A 126 3.52 9.16 0.80
CA VAL A 126 4.97 9.24 0.62
C VAL A 126 5.61 10.08 1.71
N ARG A 127 6.86 9.76 2.01
CA ARG A 127 7.73 10.58 2.84
C ARG A 127 9.12 10.63 2.24
N VAL A 128 9.74 11.80 2.32
CA VAL A 128 11.14 12.04 1.95
C VAL A 128 11.89 12.58 3.16
N ALA A 129 13.09 12.07 3.40
CA ALA A 129 14.04 12.57 4.39
C ALA A 129 15.39 12.84 3.71
N VAL A 130 15.87 14.08 3.81
CA VAL A 130 17.18 14.50 3.27
C VAL A 130 18.11 14.86 4.42
N GLN A 131 19.22 14.13 4.54
CA GLN A 131 20.15 14.26 5.66
C GLN A 131 21.51 14.83 5.23
N PRO A 132 22.17 15.62 6.09
CA PRO A 132 21.63 16.22 7.29
C PRO A 132 20.72 17.43 6.96
N ALA A 133 20.11 18.00 7.99
CA ALA A 133 19.50 19.31 7.97
C ALA A 133 20.58 20.38 7.80
N ALA A 134 20.17 21.51 7.20
CA ALA A 134 21.04 22.65 7.04
C ALA A 134 21.58 23.12 8.40
N ARG A 135 22.87 23.41 8.45
CA ARG A 135 23.54 23.96 9.64
C ARG A 135 23.63 25.47 9.53
N GLU A 136 23.60 26.14 10.68
CA GLU A 136 23.85 27.58 10.78
C GLU A 136 25.17 27.94 10.09
N ILE A 137 25.13 28.99 9.28
CA ILE A 137 26.29 29.59 8.64
C ILE A 137 26.53 30.97 9.26
N THR A 138 27.79 31.40 9.25
CA THR A 138 28.17 32.77 9.61
C THR A 138 28.64 33.48 8.35
N SER A 139 27.96 34.57 7.99
CA SER A 139 28.33 35.43 6.87
C SER A 139 29.58 36.27 7.19
N ALA A 140 30.20 36.87 6.17
CA ALA A 140 31.42 37.68 6.33
C ALA A 140 31.26 38.88 7.28
N ASN A 141 30.04 39.39 7.46
CA ASN A 141 29.70 40.45 8.40
C ASN A 141 29.40 39.95 9.83
N GLY A 142 29.63 38.66 10.12
CA GLY A 142 29.35 38.04 11.41
C GLY A 142 27.88 37.66 11.66
N GLN A 143 26.98 37.91 10.71
CA GLN A 143 25.57 37.52 10.84
C GLN A 143 25.41 36.01 10.74
N LYS A 144 24.59 35.44 11.62
CA LYS A 144 24.24 34.02 11.62
C LYS A 144 22.88 33.80 10.96
N SER A 145 22.78 32.79 10.11
CA SER A 145 21.52 32.35 9.52
C SER A 145 21.53 30.85 9.27
N THR A 146 20.35 30.24 9.24
CA THR A 146 20.18 28.85 8.80
C THR A 146 19.71 28.86 7.35
N PRO A 147 20.42 28.18 6.44
CA PRO A 147 19.99 28.00 5.07
C PRO A 147 18.55 27.46 4.95
N ASP A 148 17.87 27.83 3.87
CA ASP A 148 16.59 27.22 3.54
C ASP A 148 16.73 25.70 3.35
N ALA A 149 15.70 24.96 3.78
CA ALA A 149 15.73 23.51 3.74
C ALA A 149 15.64 22.94 2.32
N GLY A 150 15.20 23.73 1.34
CA GLY A 150 14.81 23.27 0.00
C GLY A 150 13.40 22.67 -0.01
N ASP A 151 13.02 22.18 -1.18
CA ASP A 151 11.71 21.62 -1.45
C ASP A 151 11.84 20.21 -2.05
N ALA A 152 10.89 19.36 -1.72
CA ALA A 152 10.80 18.01 -2.27
C ALA A 152 9.55 17.88 -3.13
N TYR A 153 9.66 17.10 -4.20
CA TYR A 153 8.59 16.82 -5.14
C TYR A 153 8.48 15.33 -5.42
N VAL A 154 7.29 14.91 -5.83
CA VAL A 154 7.00 13.55 -6.31
C VAL A 154 6.24 13.63 -7.62
N ARG A 155 6.57 12.74 -8.55
CA ARG A 155 5.77 12.48 -9.74
C ARG A 155 5.55 10.98 -9.88
N TYR A 156 4.61 10.60 -10.73
CA TYR A 156 4.29 9.20 -10.98
C TYR A 156 4.12 8.93 -12.47
N SER A 157 4.25 7.67 -12.87
CA SER A 157 4.09 7.23 -14.25
C SER A 157 3.66 5.76 -14.33
N PRO A 158 2.72 5.41 -15.22
CA PRO A 158 2.35 4.02 -15.46
C PRO A 158 3.45 3.21 -16.18
N ASP A 159 4.35 3.86 -16.92
CA ASP A 159 5.18 3.21 -17.94
C ASP A 159 6.63 3.74 -18.03
N LYS A 160 7.04 4.64 -17.13
CA LYS A 160 8.33 5.37 -17.11
C LYS A 160 8.54 6.34 -18.28
N GLN A 161 7.56 6.53 -19.16
CA GLN A 161 7.64 7.43 -20.30
C GLN A 161 6.70 8.62 -20.13
N HIS A 162 5.46 8.36 -19.77
CA HIS A 162 4.43 9.37 -19.55
C HIS A 162 4.37 9.72 -18.07
N TRP A 163 4.93 10.87 -17.72
CA TRP A 163 5.05 11.32 -16.34
C TRP A 163 4.02 12.39 -16.00
N SER A 164 3.46 12.30 -14.79
CA SER A 164 2.72 13.41 -14.21
C SER A 164 3.61 14.64 -14.03
N SER A 165 3.00 15.81 -13.89
CA SER A 165 3.71 16.96 -13.34
C SER A 165 4.21 16.67 -11.92
N TRP A 166 5.27 17.36 -11.52
CA TRP A 166 5.80 17.32 -10.17
C TRP A 166 4.78 17.88 -9.17
N GLN A 167 4.55 17.15 -8.08
CA GLN A 167 3.70 17.55 -6.97
C GLN A 167 4.58 17.87 -5.76
N ALA A 168 4.42 19.06 -5.19
CA ALA A 168 5.18 19.47 -4.02
C ALA A 168 4.78 18.68 -2.78
N LEU A 169 5.78 18.24 -2.00
CA LEU A 169 5.56 17.64 -0.70
C LEU A 169 5.53 18.73 0.38
N GLN A 170 4.72 18.52 1.40
CA GLN A 170 4.64 19.43 2.54
C GLN A 170 5.78 19.15 3.52
N ARG A 171 6.43 20.19 4.03
CA ARG A 171 7.42 20.05 5.11
C ARG A 171 6.76 19.41 6.33
N SER A 172 7.40 18.41 6.91
CA SER A 172 6.94 17.76 8.13
C SER A 172 8.07 17.63 9.15
N GLN A 173 7.70 17.31 10.38
CA GLN A 173 8.68 17.06 11.44
C GLN A 173 9.22 15.62 11.32
N PRO A 174 10.48 15.38 11.69
CA PRO A 174 10.99 14.03 11.83
C PRO A 174 10.16 13.24 12.84
N THR A 175 9.63 12.07 12.45
CA THR A 175 8.89 11.20 13.38
C THR A 175 9.69 10.00 13.85
N ASN A 176 10.79 9.66 13.16
CA ASN A 176 11.63 8.51 13.48
C ASN A 176 12.94 8.96 14.10
N ARG A 177 13.52 8.11 14.95
CA ARG A 177 14.81 8.39 15.62
C ARG A 177 15.95 8.63 14.62
N ASP A 178 15.92 7.88 13.52
CA ASP A 178 16.95 7.95 12.47
C ASP A 178 16.89 9.26 11.67
N ASP A 179 15.73 9.93 11.66
CA ASP A 179 15.48 11.14 10.88
C ASP A 179 15.62 12.43 11.72
N LYS A 180 16.01 12.34 12.99
CA LYS A 180 16.04 13.50 13.93
C LYS A 180 16.81 14.72 13.42
N SER A 181 17.80 14.51 12.56
CA SER A 181 18.60 15.56 11.94
C SER A 181 18.31 15.71 10.45
N ALA A 182 17.19 15.21 9.94
CA ALA A 182 16.79 15.28 8.55
C ALA A 182 15.85 16.46 8.27
N ARG A 183 15.79 16.85 7.00
CA ARG A 183 14.68 17.63 6.45
C ARG A 183 13.63 16.64 5.97
N CYS A 184 12.43 16.71 6.54
CA CYS A 184 11.36 15.77 6.25
C CYS A 184 10.24 16.43 5.46
N TYR A 185 9.69 15.66 4.52
CA TYR A 185 8.60 16.07 3.64
C TYR A 185 7.62 14.91 3.48
N GLU A 186 6.34 15.19 3.32
CA GLU A 186 5.32 14.18 3.11
C GLU A 186 4.17 14.66 2.23
N ALA A 187 3.52 13.70 1.58
CA ALA A 187 2.31 13.95 0.81
C ALA A 187 1.47 12.67 0.69
N LYS A 188 0.19 12.86 0.38
CA LYS A 188 -0.67 11.82 -0.17
C LYS A 188 -0.77 12.05 -1.68
N VAL A 189 -0.39 11.07 -2.47
CA VAL A 189 -0.42 11.16 -3.94
C VAL A 189 -1.61 10.36 -4.45
N SER A 190 -2.48 11.02 -5.23
CA SER A 190 -3.68 10.43 -5.81
C SER A 190 -4.12 11.22 -7.03
N VAL A 191 -4.77 10.54 -7.98
CA VAL A 191 -5.48 11.19 -9.09
C VAL A 191 -6.95 11.36 -8.73
N PRO A 192 -7.55 12.55 -8.91
CA PRO A 192 -8.98 12.76 -8.68
C PRO A 192 -9.85 11.76 -9.44
N GLU A 193 -10.94 11.30 -8.82
CA GLU A 193 -11.79 10.25 -9.40
C GLU A 193 -12.27 10.59 -10.82
N ARG A 194 -12.65 11.85 -11.05
CA ARG A 194 -13.10 12.33 -12.36
C ARG A 194 -12.01 12.16 -13.44
N ASP A 195 -10.75 12.33 -13.07
CA ASP A 195 -9.61 12.30 -13.99
C ASP A 195 -9.20 10.84 -14.27
N ARG A 196 -9.42 9.92 -13.31
CA ARG A 196 -9.20 8.47 -13.50
C ARG A 196 -10.43 7.69 -13.98
N ALA A 197 -11.57 8.36 -14.21
CA ALA A 197 -12.84 7.71 -14.52
C ALA A 197 -12.77 6.87 -15.80
N GLU A 198 -12.09 7.37 -16.83
CA GLU A 198 -11.96 6.64 -18.10
C GLU A 198 -11.11 5.37 -17.93
N TYR A 199 -10.00 5.46 -17.19
CA TYR A 199 -9.21 4.27 -16.84
C TYR A 199 -10.03 3.25 -16.04
N GLY A 200 -10.79 3.72 -15.05
CA GLY A 200 -11.70 2.86 -14.28
C GLY A 200 -12.78 2.19 -15.14
N ARG A 201 -13.33 2.91 -16.12
CA ARG A 201 -14.30 2.36 -17.10
C ARG A 201 -13.66 1.26 -17.94
N LEU A 202 -12.45 1.46 -18.43
CA LEU A 202 -11.71 0.48 -19.23
C LEU A 202 -11.34 -0.77 -18.42
N LEU A 203 -10.93 -0.62 -17.15
CA LEU A 203 -10.73 -1.76 -16.24
C LEU A 203 -12.02 -2.54 -16.04
N SER A 204 -13.15 -1.85 -15.87
CA SER A 204 -14.45 -2.49 -15.76
C SER A 204 -14.81 -3.25 -17.05
N GLU A 205 -14.57 -2.67 -18.23
CA GLU A 205 -14.80 -3.32 -19.53
C GLU A 205 -13.94 -4.59 -19.66
N TYR A 206 -12.64 -4.49 -19.37
CA TYR A 206 -11.71 -5.63 -19.37
C TYR A 206 -12.20 -6.77 -18.46
N SER A 207 -12.70 -6.46 -17.27
CA SER A 207 -13.19 -7.46 -16.31
C SER A 207 -14.38 -8.30 -16.82
N THR A 208 -15.11 -7.80 -17.83
CA THR A 208 -16.22 -8.55 -18.45
C THR A 208 -15.77 -9.54 -19.52
N LEU A 209 -14.54 -9.39 -20.03
CA LEU A 209 -14.00 -10.21 -21.10
C LEU A 209 -13.75 -11.66 -20.66
N ASP A 210 -13.68 -12.54 -21.66
CA ASP A 210 -13.31 -13.94 -21.49
C ASP A 210 -11.78 -14.10 -21.37
N VAL A 211 -11.20 -13.52 -20.31
CA VAL A 211 -9.75 -13.52 -20.06
C VAL A 211 -9.34 -14.49 -18.94
N PRO A 212 -8.06 -14.94 -18.91
CA PRO A 212 -7.56 -15.86 -17.89
C PRO A 212 -7.66 -15.29 -16.47
N TRP A 213 -7.49 -13.97 -16.31
CA TRP A 213 -7.62 -13.31 -15.02
C TRP A 213 -8.18 -11.89 -15.15
N LYS A 214 -9.41 -11.72 -14.67
CA LYS A 214 -10.18 -10.47 -14.81
C LYS A 214 -9.67 -9.30 -13.95
N SER A 215 -8.79 -9.58 -12.99
CA SER A 215 -8.21 -8.57 -12.10
C SER A 215 -6.73 -8.31 -12.40
N ASP A 216 -6.21 -8.80 -13.53
CA ASP A 216 -4.83 -8.55 -13.95
C ASP A 216 -4.73 -7.16 -14.62
N GLU A 217 -4.37 -6.14 -13.83
CA GLU A 217 -4.28 -4.77 -14.34
C GLU A 217 -3.16 -4.56 -15.37
N GLU A 218 -2.04 -5.29 -15.30
CA GLU A 218 -1.00 -5.25 -16.35
C GLU A 218 -1.55 -5.79 -17.68
N ALA A 219 -2.27 -6.91 -17.64
CA ALA A 219 -2.94 -7.43 -18.84
C ALA A 219 -4.04 -6.48 -19.36
N ALA A 220 -4.76 -5.81 -18.47
CA ALA A 220 -5.72 -4.78 -18.86
C ALA A 220 -5.03 -3.58 -19.53
N VAL A 221 -3.87 -3.14 -19.04
CA VAL A 221 -3.07 -2.08 -19.68
C VAL A 221 -2.65 -2.46 -21.09
N HIS A 222 -2.16 -3.69 -21.31
CA HIS A 222 -1.85 -4.15 -22.67
C HIS A 222 -3.07 -4.09 -23.59
N TRP A 223 -4.23 -4.59 -23.13
CA TRP A 223 -5.47 -4.54 -23.90
C TRP A 223 -5.94 -3.10 -24.20
N ILE A 224 -5.75 -2.16 -23.28
CA ILE A 224 -6.05 -0.74 -23.50
C ILE A 224 -5.14 -0.17 -24.60
N LEU A 225 -3.83 -0.39 -24.50
CA LEU A 225 -2.84 0.18 -25.41
C LEU A 225 -2.87 -0.43 -26.82
N GLU A 226 -3.32 -1.68 -26.96
CA GLU A 226 -3.61 -2.27 -28.28
C GLU A 226 -4.73 -1.53 -29.01
N ARG A 227 -5.68 -0.93 -28.28
CA ARG A 227 -6.84 -0.22 -28.82
C ARG A 227 -6.59 1.28 -28.95
N ASP A 228 -5.87 1.87 -28.00
CA ASP A 228 -5.42 3.26 -28.02
C ASP A 228 -3.95 3.34 -27.56
N PRO A 229 -2.98 3.26 -28.51
CA PRO A 229 -1.56 3.34 -28.20
C PRO A 229 -1.15 4.64 -27.50
N GLU A 230 -1.94 5.71 -27.67
CA GLU A 230 -1.71 7.04 -27.10
C GLU A 230 -2.51 7.25 -25.80
N PHE A 231 -3.01 6.19 -25.17
CA PHE A 231 -3.82 6.33 -23.96
C PHE A 231 -3.06 7.06 -22.85
N PHE A 232 -1.81 6.66 -22.57
CA PHE A 232 -1.01 7.26 -21.49
C PHE A 232 -0.51 8.68 -21.80
N SER A 233 -0.46 9.09 -23.06
CA SER A 233 -0.18 10.50 -23.41
C SER A 233 -1.37 11.42 -23.12
N LYS A 234 -2.59 10.86 -23.06
CA LYS A 234 -3.84 11.58 -22.76
C LYS A 234 -4.28 11.46 -21.30
N GLN A 235 -3.99 10.32 -20.67
CA GLN A 235 -4.49 9.93 -19.36
C GLN A 235 -3.38 9.28 -18.54
N ILE A 236 -2.99 9.91 -17.42
CA ILE A 236 -1.93 9.39 -16.55
C ILE A 236 -2.57 8.91 -15.24
N PRO A 237 -3.06 7.64 -15.18
CA PRO A 237 -3.58 7.09 -13.94
C PRO A 237 -2.47 6.99 -12.89
N PHE A 238 -2.84 7.11 -11.62
CA PHE A 238 -1.91 6.88 -10.53
C PHE A 238 -1.64 5.37 -10.41
N MET A 239 -0.57 4.91 -11.06
CA MET A 239 -0.10 3.53 -11.03
C MET A 239 1.37 3.45 -11.42
N GLY A 240 1.99 2.32 -11.08
CA GLY A 240 3.24 1.87 -11.66
C GLY A 240 4.50 2.35 -10.95
N TYR A 241 4.95 3.56 -11.25
CA TYR A 241 6.21 4.10 -10.75
C TYR A 241 6.00 5.43 -10.06
N VAL A 242 6.83 5.68 -9.04
CA VAL A 242 6.99 7.00 -8.43
C VAL A 242 8.45 7.43 -8.49
N GLU A 243 8.66 8.73 -8.60
CA GLU A 243 9.99 9.33 -8.65
C GLU A 243 9.99 10.60 -7.78
N PHE A 244 11.12 10.86 -7.14
CA PHE A 244 11.29 11.95 -6.21
C PHE A 244 12.37 12.91 -6.68
N LEU A 245 12.12 14.18 -6.43
CA LEU A 245 13.04 15.28 -6.69
C LEU A 245 13.22 16.07 -5.41
N PHE A 246 14.43 16.51 -5.13
CA PHE A 246 14.72 17.53 -4.14
C PHE A 246 15.48 18.66 -4.81
N GLU A 247 15.04 19.89 -4.59
CA GLU A 247 15.69 21.11 -5.11
C GLU A 247 16.00 22.05 -3.96
N GLY A 248 17.13 22.74 -4.04
CA GLY A 248 17.45 23.74 -3.04
C GLY A 248 18.83 24.34 -3.17
N SER A 249 19.19 25.09 -2.13
CA SER A 249 20.48 25.74 -2.00
C SER A 249 21.49 24.81 -1.32
N PHE A 250 22.59 24.51 -2.00
CA PHE A 250 23.72 23.74 -1.48
C PHE A 250 24.82 24.70 -1.05
N TYR A 251 25.07 24.78 0.25
CA TYR A 251 26.09 25.65 0.83
C TYR A 251 27.46 24.97 0.86
N GLY A 252 28.53 25.75 0.66
CA GLY A 252 29.90 25.23 0.64
C GLY A 252 30.26 24.48 1.93
N GLY A 253 30.83 23.29 1.78
CA GLY A 253 31.19 22.42 2.92
C GLY A 253 30.02 21.79 3.67
N GLN A 254 28.76 22.04 3.27
CA GLN A 254 27.57 21.35 3.79
C GLN A 254 27.11 20.27 2.82
N ARG A 255 27.57 19.04 3.04
CA ARG A 255 27.28 17.89 2.18
C ARG A 255 26.04 17.12 2.64
N VAL A 256 25.17 16.79 1.69
CA VAL A 256 24.03 15.87 1.84
C VAL A 256 24.57 14.45 1.85
N ARG A 257 24.31 13.70 2.91
CA ARG A 257 24.79 12.32 3.09
C ARG A 257 23.82 11.29 2.58
N SER A 258 22.52 11.52 2.74
CA SER A 258 21.52 10.56 2.29
C SER A 258 20.22 11.23 1.84
N PHE A 259 19.56 10.54 0.93
CA PHE A 259 18.19 10.82 0.51
C PHE A 259 17.39 9.53 0.71
N LYS A 260 16.34 9.59 1.52
CA LYS A 260 15.48 8.44 1.82
C LYS A 260 14.04 8.77 1.44
N ALA A 261 13.45 7.96 0.57
CA ALA A 261 12.04 7.99 0.24
C ALA A 261 11.33 6.72 0.72
N GLU A 262 10.16 6.88 1.31
CA GLU A 262 9.29 5.81 1.79
C GLU A 262 7.92 5.96 1.12
N VAL A 263 7.35 4.84 0.69
CA VAL A 263 6.03 4.79 0.04
C VAL A 263 5.20 3.73 0.73
N TRP A 264 4.00 4.13 1.15
CA TRP A 264 3.00 3.23 1.74
C TRP A 264 1.76 3.21 0.86
N ALA A 265 1.27 2.01 0.59
CA ALA A 265 0.02 1.80 -0.12
C ALA A 265 -0.83 0.73 0.58
N GLY A 266 -2.14 0.92 0.54
CA GLY A 266 -3.13 -0.08 0.93
C GLY A 266 -4.08 -0.31 -0.23
N MET A 267 -4.18 -1.55 -0.69
CA MET A 267 -5.14 -1.96 -1.72
C MET A 267 -6.13 -2.92 -1.09
N SER A 268 -7.41 -2.58 -1.15
CA SER A 268 -8.48 -3.44 -0.64
C SER A 268 -9.54 -3.64 -1.71
N GLY A 269 -10.37 -4.67 -1.55
CA GLY A 269 -11.51 -4.95 -2.42
C GLY A 269 -11.45 -6.35 -3.03
N LEU A 270 -12.62 -6.81 -3.45
CA LEU A 270 -12.81 -8.11 -4.08
C LEU A 270 -12.05 -8.16 -5.41
N HIS A 271 -11.42 -9.30 -5.68
CA HIS A 271 -10.78 -9.58 -6.97
C HIS A 271 -11.23 -10.94 -7.47
N ALA A 272 -11.21 -11.12 -8.79
CA ALA A 272 -11.46 -12.42 -9.39
C ALA A 272 -10.28 -13.34 -9.11
N ILE A 273 -10.56 -14.62 -8.84
CA ILE A 273 -9.52 -15.65 -8.80
C ILE A 273 -9.14 -15.96 -10.26
N PRO A 274 -7.83 -16.08 -10.58
CA PRO A 274 -7.40 -16.55 -11.89
C PRO A 274 -8.02 -17.92 -12.23
N ARG A 275 -8.31 -18.18 -13.51
CA ARG A 275 -8.82 -19.49 -13.93
C ARG A 275 -7.82 -20.62 -13.70
N ASP A 276 -6.55 -20.32 -13.93
CA ASP A 276 -5.44 -21.25 -13.77
C ASP A 276 -4.40 -20.67 -12.81
N GLN A 277 -3.88 -21.50 -11.89
CA GLN A 277 -2.84 -21.07 -10.94
C GLN A 277 -1.57 -20.56 -11.63
N GLY A 278 -1.26 -21.07 -12.82
CA GLY A 278 -0.10 -20.64 -13.60
C GLY A 278 -0.13 -19.15 -13.93
N VAL A 279 -1.31 -18.56 -14.12
CA VAL A 279 -1.49 -17.13 -14.47
C VAL A 279 -1.06 -16.20 -13.34
N TYR A 280 -1.14 -16.66 -12.09
CA TYR A 280 -0.73 -15.91 -10.91
C TYR A 280 0.80 -15.92 -10.67
N THR A 281 1.52 -16.83 -11.33
CA THR A 281 2.96 -17.01 -11.08
C THR A 281 3.71 -15.71 -11.34
N ASN A 282 4.50 -15.27 -10.36
CA ASN A 282 5.27 -14.02 -10.39
C ASN A 282 4.43 -12.74 -10.53
N ARG A 283 3.14 -12.76 -10.16
CA ARG A 283 2.29 -11.57 -10.23
C ARG A 283 2.42 -10.66 -9.01
N ASP A 284 2.77 -11.21 -7.86
CA ASP A 284 3.11 -10.43 -6.66
C ASP A 284 4.47 -9.71 -6.75
N SER A 285 5.13 -9.75 -7.92
CA SER A 285 6.25 -8.86 -8.21
C SER A 285 5.79 -7.40 -8.24
N PRO A 286 6.70 -6.43 -7.99
CA PRO A 286 6.41 -5.02 -8.25
C PRO A 286 5.89 -4.78 -9.66
N TRP A 287 5.20 -3.66 -9.84
CA TRP A 287 4.81 -3.19 -11.17
C TRP A 287 6.00 -3.15 -12.13
N ARG A 288 5.79 -3.63 -13.35
CA ARG A 288 6.86 -3.89 -14.32
C ARG A 288 6.50 -3.51 -15.75
N PHE A 289 5.31 -2.97 -15.99
CA PHE A 289 4.95 -2.52 -17.32
C PHE A 289 5.81 -1.29 -17.68
N GLU A 290 6.52 -1.36 -18.80
CA GLU A 290 7.35 -0.27 -19.30
C GLU A 290 6.89 0.12 -20.71
N GLY A 291 6.92 1.43 -20.98
CA GLY A 291 6.59 1.96 -22.29
C GLY A 291 7.60 1.49 -23.32
N THR A 292 7.13 1.07 -24.49
CA THR A 292 8.04 0.83 -25.62
C THR A 292 8.46 2.18 -26.16
N GLY A 293 9.59 2.72 -25.68
CA GLY A 293 10.15 3.95 -26.22
C GLY A 293 10.21 3.90 -27.74
N LYS A 294 9.39 4.71 -28.39
CA LYS A 294 9.45 5.00 -29.83
C LYS A 294 9.68 6.48 -30.01
#